data_AF-A0A7C7N709-F1
#
_entry.id   AF-A0A7C7N709-F1
#
_cell.length_a   1.000
_cell.length_b   1.000
_cell.length_c   1.000
_cell.angle_alpha   90.00
_cell.angle_beta   90.00
_cell.angle_gamma   90.00
#
_symmetry.space_group_name_H-M   'P 1'
#
loop_
_entity.id
_entity.type
_entity.pdbx_description
1 polymer ?
#
loop_
_entity_poly.entity_id
_entity_poly.type
_entity_poly.pdbx_seq_one_letter_code
_entity_poly.pdbx_strand_id
1 'polypeptide(L)'
;MVDIGGPTLVRASAKNHTHVIIASNPTSYPEILSAIEQAGSAEAVGLELRQQLALTAFEHTAAYDCAITDELCQRWIGPPAEPDDVTEQAARFPEQLLVSAKRHHLLRYGEN
;
A
#
# COMPACT_ATOMS: atom_id res chain seq x y z
N MET A 1 -9.36 -13.87 -2.16
CA MET A 1 -8.80 -14.59 -0.99
C MET A 1 -7.98 -13.59 -0.21
N VAL A 2 -8.15 -13.51 1.11
CA VAL A 2 -7.44 -12.56 1.98
C VAL A 2 -6.20 -13.25 2.56
N ASP A 3 -5.03 -12.64 2.40
CA ASP A 3 -3.76 -13.10 2.96
C ASP A 3 -3.51 -12.41 4.31
N ILE A 4 -3.10 -13.21 5.29
CA ILE A 4 -2.76 -12.76 6.64
C ILE A 4 -1.24 -12.80 6.85
N GLY A 5 -0.58 -13.82 6.28
CA GLY A 5 0.84 -14.07 6.49
C GLY A 5 1.71 -13.05 5.75
N GLY A 6 1.38 -12.77 4.48
CA GLY A 6 2.10 -11.80 3.65
C GLY A 6 2.18 -10.42 4.30
N PRO A 7 1.03 -9.75 4.58
CA PRO A 7 1.03 -8.44 5.23
C PRO A 7 1.71 -8.44 6.60
N THR A 8 1.60 -9.53 7.37
CA THR A 8 2.27 -9.67 8.67
C THR A 8 3.79 -9.61 8.51
N LEU A 9 4.36 -10.41 7.62
CA LEU A 9 5.81 -10.45 7.39
C LEU A 9 6.32 -9.13 6.79
N VAL A 10 5.59 -8.58 5.81
CA VAL A 10 5.94 -7.31 5.16
C VAL A 10 6.00 -6.17 6.18
N ARG A 11 4.99 -6.04 7.05
CA ARG A 11 4.95 -5.00 8.09
C ARG A 11 6.03 -5.21 9.16
N ALA A 12 6.29 -6.45 9.56
CA ALA A 12 7.35 -6.77 10.52
C ALA A 12 8.73 -6.39 9.98
N SER A 13 9.03 -6.74 8.73
CA SER A 13 10.28 -6.38 8.06
C SER A 13 10.41 -4.87 7.85
N ALA A 14 9.36 -4.19 7.40
CA ALA A 14 9.36 -2.73 7.22
C ALA A 14 9.56 -1.97 8.55
N LYS A 15 8.92 -2.44 9.64
CA LYS A 15 9.18 -1.90 10.99
C LYS A 15 10.64 -2.08 11.38
N ASN A 16 11.25 -3.21 11.03
CA ASN A 16 12.62 -3.57 11.39
C ASN A 16 13.67 -3.14 10.34
N HIS A 17 13.38 -2.13 9.52
CA HIS A 17 14.21 -1.70 8.39
C HIS A 17 15.64 -1.28 8.78
N THR A 18 15.92 -0.96 10.04
CA THR A 18 17.29 -0.72 10.52
C THR A 18 18.16 -1.98 10.41
N HIS A 19 17.56 -3.17 10.41
CA HIS A 19 18.27 -4.44 10.43
C HIS A 19 17.99 -5.34 9.22
N VAL A 20 16.91 -5.09 8.46
CA VAL A 20 16.55 -5.90 7.29
C VAL A 20 16.27 -5.03 6.07
N ILE A 21 16.47 -5.60 4.88
CA ILE A 21 16.07 -4.98 3.60
C ILE A 21 14.77 -5.64 3.15
N ILE A 22 13.67 -4.90 3.10
CA ILE A 22 12.37 -5.40 2.64
C ILE A 22 12.25 -5.24 1.12
N ALA A 23 11.91 -6.33 0.44
CA ALA A 23 11.70 -6.36 -1.01
C ALA A 23 10.25 -6.77 -1.31
N SER A 24 9.32 -5.83 -1.25
CA SER A 24 7.87 -6.05 -1.46
C SER A 24 7.39 -5.83 -2.89
N ASN A 25 8.22 -5.22 -3.74
CA ASN A 25 7.89 -4.90 -5.12
C ASN A 25 9.03 -5.32 -6.07
N PRO A 26 8.77 -6.16 -7.10
CA PRO A 26 9.77 -6.56 -8.08
C PRO A 26 10.48 -5.40 -8.79
N THR A 27 9.83 -4.24 -8.93
CA THR A 27 10.46 -3.07 -9.56
C THR A 27 11.63 -2.51 -8.76
N SER A 28 11.72 -2.81 -7.46
CA SER A 28 12.79 -2.36 -6.57
C SER A 28 14.00 -3.30 -6.56
N TYR A 29 13.92 -4.48 -7.18
CA TYR A 29 15.02 -5.45 -7.14
C TYR A 29 16.33 -4.93 -7.74
N PRO A 30 16.34 -4.23 -8.89
CA PRO A 30 17.59 -3.72 -9.46
C PRO A 30 18.30 -2.74 -8.53
N GLU A 31 17.55 -1.85 -7.86
CA GLU A 31 18.08 -0.88 -6.90
C GLU A 31 18.65 -1.57 -5.66
N ILE A 32 17.93 -2.57 -5.11
CA ILE A 32 18.39 -3.35 -3.95
C ILE A 32 19.69 -4.10 -4.28
N LEU A 33 19.73 -4.79 -5.42
CA LEU A 33 20.92 -5.54 -5.85
C LEU A 33 22.12 -4.60 -6.05
N SER A 34 21.92 -3.48 -6.76
CA SER A 34 22.97 -2.47 -6.95
C SER A 34 23.47 -1.90 -5.61
N ALA A 35 22.59 -1.66 -4.65
CA ALA A 35 22.97 -1.15 -3.34
C ALA A 35 23.80 -2.16 -2.54
N ILE A 36 23.43 -3.45 -2.59
CA ILE A 36 24.19 -4.52 -1.93
C ILE A 36 25.57 -4.67 -2.57
N GLU A 37 25.66 -4.64 -3.90
CA GLU A 37 26.94 -4.72 -4.63
C GLU A 37 27.87 -3.54 -4.29
N GLN A 38 27.35 -2.31 -4.28
CA GLN A 38 28.12 -1.12 -3.96
C GLN A 38 28.58 -1.08 -2.48
N ALA A 39 27.75 -1.58 -1.56
CA ALA A 39 28.07 -1.65 -0.15
C ALA A 39 28.99 -2.83 0.21
N GLY A 40 29.12 -3.83 -0.67
CA GLY A 40 29.90 -5.06 -0.45
C GLY A 40 29.19 -6.12 0.42
N SER A 41 28.12 -5.75 1.12
CA SER A 41 27.24 -6.67 1.84
C SER A 41 25.85 -6.06 2.06
N ALA A 42 24.85 -6.90 2.39
CA ALA A 42 23.51 -6.42 2.70
C ALA A 42 23.47 -5.62 4.01
N GLU A 43 24.29 -5.98 5.00
CA GLU A 43 24.38 -5.29 6.28
C GLU A 43 24.94 -3.86 6.14
N ALA A 44 25.80 -3.63 5.13
CA ALA A 44 26.41 -2.35 4.86
C ALA A 44 25.53 -1.40 4.02
N VAL A 45 24.39 -1.85 3.49
CA VAL A 45 23.45 -1.00 2.75
C VAL A 45 22.95 0.15 3.64
N GLY A 46 23.04 1.37 3.14
CA GLY A 46 22.71 2.59 3.88
C GLY A 46 21.25 2.64 4.37
N LEU A 47 21.04 3.35 5.48
CA LEU A 47 19.74 3.47 6.15
C LEU A 47 18.67 4.13 5.27
N GLU A 48 19.06 5.09 4.43
CA GLU A 48 18.15 5.86 3.57
C GLU A 48 17.34 4.95 2.64
N LEU A 49 18.00 4.05 1.91
CA LEU A 49 17.32 3.10 1.03
C LEU A 49 16.36 2.18 1.82
N ARG A 50 16.78 1.72 3.00
CA ARG A 50 15.94 0.85 3.83
C ARG A 50 14.68 1.56 4.32
N GLN A 51 14.78 2.84 4.66
CA GLN A 51 13.64 3.68 5.03
C GLN A 51 12.68 3.87 3.86
N GLN A 52 13.20 4.13 2.66
CA GLN A 52 12.39 4.25 1.44
C GLN A 52 11.63 2.95 1.15
N LEU A 53 12.31 1.81 1.17
CA LEU A 53 11.69 0.49 0.97
C LEU A 53 10.65 0.17 2.06
N ALA A 54 10.90 0.56 3.31
CA ALA A 54 9.95 0.39 4.41
C ALA A 54 8.69 1.22 4.21
N LEU A 55 8.82 2.48 3.79
CA LEU A 55 7.69 3.34 3.45
C LEU A 55 6.84 2.70 2.35
N THR A 56 7.47 2.31 1.24
CA THR A 56 6.79 1.64 0.13
C THR A 56 6.09 0.34 0.55
N ALA A 57 6.70 -0.43 1.46
CA ALA A 57 6.08 -1.63 2.00
C ALA A 57 4.81 -1.33 2.83
N PHE A 58 4.83 -0.29 3.67
CA PHE A 58 3.63 0.13 4.40
C PHE A 58 2.54 0.68 3.48
N GLU A 59 2.90 1.50 2.49
CA GLU A 59 1.98 1.97 1.44
C GLU A 59 1.32 0.80 0.70
N HIS A 60 2.09 -0.25 0.38
CA HIS A 60 1.58 -1.44 -0.27
C HIS A 60 0.55 -2.17 0.60
N THR A 61 0.83 -2.37 1.89
CA THR A 61 -0.13 -3.02 2.80
C THR A 61 -1.35 -2.16 3.07
N ALA A 62 -1.21 -0.83 3.13
CA ALA A 62 -2.35 0.09 3.27
C ALA A 62 -3.28 0.02 2.05
N ALA A 63 -2.72 -0.02 0.84
CA ALA A 63 -3.51 -0.21 -0.39
C ALA A 63 -4.24 -1.57 -0.41
N TYR A 64 -3.58 -2.62 0.08
CA TYR A 64 -4.18 -3.94 0.21
C TYR A 64 -5.38 -3.96 1.16
N ASP A 65 -5.25 -3.35 2.35
CA ASP A 65 -6.33 -3.26 3.34
C ASP A 65 -7.50 -2.41 2.84
N CYS A 66 -7.23 -1.31 2.09
CA CYS A 66 -8.28 -0.53 1.43
C CYS A 66 -9.05 -1.38 0.42
N ALA A 67 -8.35 -2.10 -0.46
CA ALA A 67 -8.99 -2.95 -1.47
C ALA A 67 -9.84 -4.08 -0.85
N ILE A 68 -9.40 -4.67 0.27
CA ILE A 68 -10.22 -5.63 1.03
C ILE A 68 -11.49 -4.96 1.54
N THR A 69 -11.36 -3.78 2.14
CA THR A 69 -12.50 -3.05 2.72
C THR A 69 -13.52 -2.71 1.63
N ASP A 70 -13.06 -2.20 0.49
CA ASP A 70 -13.92 -1.84 -0.65
C ASP A 70 -14.68 -3.06 -1.19
N GLU A 71 -14.00 -4.18 -1.40
CA GLU A 71 -14.62 -5.44 -1.85
C GLU A 71 -15.65 -5.95 -0.85
N LEU A 72 -15.36 -5.91 0.46
CA LEU A 72 -16.30 -6.35 1.50
C LEU A 72 -17.52 -5.44 1.59
N CYS A 73 -17.34 -4.12 1.49
CA CYS A 73 -18.44 -3.16 1.41
C CYS A 73 -19.33 -3.47 0.20
N GLN A 74 -18.73 -3.63 -0.98
CA GLN A 74 -19.48 -3.98 -2.20
C GLN A 74 -20.24 -5.31 -2.04
N ARG A 75 -19.63 -6.33 -1.44
CA ARG A 75 -20.22 -7.66 -1.32
C ARG A 75 -21.32 -7.76 -0.26
N TRP A 76 -21.21 -7.05 0.85
CA TRP A 76 -22.12 -7.18 1.99
C TRP A 76 -23.19 -6.09 2.04
N ILE A 77 -22.87 -4.89 1.58
CA ILE A 77 -23.76 -3.72 1.61
C ILE A 77 -24.34 -3.46 0.22
N GLY A 78 -23.57 -3.75 -0.83
CA GLY A 78 -23.95 -3.46 -2.21
C GLY A 78 -23.61 -2.01 -2.61
N PRO A 79 -23.54 -1.71 -3.91
CA PRO A 79 -23.26 -0.36 -4.37
C PRO A 79 -24.42 0.58 -4.03
N PRO A 80 -24.15 1.82 -3.56
CA PRO A 80 -25.19 2.81 -3.27
C PRO A 80 -26.01 3.23 -4.49
N ALA A 81 -25.50 3.01 -5.71
CA ALA A 81 -26.18 3.40 -6.95
C ALA A 81 -27.19 2.37 -7.48
N GLU A 82 -27.31 1.20 -6.85
CA GLU A 82 -28.24 0.15 -7.28
C GLU A 82 -29.72 0.39 -6.96
N PRO A 83 -30.11 0.79 -5.73
CA PRO A 83 -31.52 1.02 -5.41
C PRO A 83 -31.97 2.40 -5.92
N ASP A 84 -33.25 2.51 -6.29
CA ASP A 84 -33.86 3.79 -6.68
C ASP A 84 -34.31 4.64 -5.48
N ASP A 85 -34.49 4.02 -4.30
CA ASP A 85 -34.95 4.70 -3.09
C ASP A 85 -33.78 5.38 -2.34
N VAL A 86 -33.93 6.69 -2.08
CA VAL A 86 -32.90 7.52 -1.45
C VAL A 86 -32.53 7.04 -0.04
N THR A 87 -33.47 6.50 0.72
CA THR A 87 -33.20 5.99 2.08
C THR A 87 -32.35 4.73 2.01
N GLU A 88 -32.62 3.85 1.06
CA GLU A 88 -31.81 2.66 0.80
C GLU A 88 -30.42 3.03 0.26
N GLN A 89 -30.32 4.01 -0.66
CA GLN A 89 -29.04 4.52 -1.13
C GLN A 89 -28.20 5.07 0.03
N ALA A 90 -28.81 5.90 0.89
CA ALA A 90 -28.16 6.48 2.06
C ALA A 90 -27.61 5.41 3.03
N ALA A 91 -28.38 4.33 3.24
CA ALA A 91 -27.97 3.21 4.08
C ALA A 91 -26.79 2.39 3.51
N ARG A 92 -26.53 2.49 2.19
CA ARG A 92 -25.42 1.79 1.54
C ARG A 92 -24.12 2.61 1.48
N PHE A 93 -24.15 3.90 1.79
CA PHE A 93 -22.93 4.70 1.86
C PHE A 93 -22.06 4.24 3.04
N PRO A 94 -20.74 4.09 2.83
CA PRO A 94 -19.86 3.66 3.91
C PRO A 94 -19.73 4.76 4.97
N GLU A 95 -19.75 4.38 6.25
CA GLU A 95 -19.45 5.29 7.36
C GLU A 95 -17.99 5.79 7.32
N GLN A 96 -17.09 5.01 6.72
CA GLN A 96 -15.68 5.34 6.52
C GLN A 96 -15.29 5.10 5.06
N LEU A 97 -14.84 6.16 4.38
CA LEU A 97 -14.28 6.08 3.05
C LEU A 97 -12.75 5.97 3.14
N LEU A 98 -12.20 4.81 2.79
CA LEU A 98 -10.77 4.58 2.69
C LEU A 98 -10.32 4.76 1.24
N VAL A 99 -9.28 5.56 1.00
CA VAL A 99 -8.77 5.81 -0.36
C VAL A 99 -7.26 5.62 -0.37
N SER A 100 -6.79 4.78 -1.29
CA SER A 100 -5.37 4.66 -1.63
C SER A 100 -5.18 5.00 -3.10
N ALA A 101 -4.28 5.94 -3.39
CA ALA A 101 -4.01 6.41 -4.74
C ALA A 101 -2.51 6.58 -4.97
N LYS A 102 -2.07 6.31 -6.21
CA LYS A 102 -0.70 6.59 -6.66
C LYS A 102 -0.68 7.81 -7.56
N ARG A 103 0.30 8.68 -7.36
CA ARG A 103 0.53 9.84 -8.21
C ARG A 103 0.85 9.39 -9.64
N HIS A 104 0.07 9.83 -10.62
CA HIS A 104 0.29 9.50 -12.04
C HIS A 104 1.21 10.52 -12.73
N HIS A 105 0.94 11.82 -12.58
CA HIS A 105 1.72 12.89 -13.18
C HIS A 105 1.64 14.15 -12.31
N LEU A 106 2.65 15.02 -12.41
CA LEU A 106 2.58 16.37 -11.81
C LEU A 106 1.85 17.29 -12.77
N LEU A 107 0.90 18.04 -12.22
CA LEU A 107 0.27 19.14 -12.94
C LEU A 107 1.17 20.38 -12.86
N ARG A 108 1.04 21.27 -13.86
CA ARG A 108 1.81 22.51 -13.91
C ARG A 108 1.43 23.46 -12.77
N TYR A 109 0.18 23.42 -12.36
CA TYR A 109 -0.43 24.13 -11.25
C TYR A 109 -1.64 23.31 -10.78
N GLY A 110 -2.25 23.69 -9.67
CA GLY A 110 -3.47 23.06 -9.17
C GLY A 110 -4.70 23.56 -9.93
N GLU A 111 -5.42 24.51 -9.34
CA GLU A 111 -6.71 24.98 -9.87
C GLU A 111 -6.60 26.19 -10.82
N ASN A 112 -5.58 27.04 -10.67
CA ASN A 112 -5.41 28.29 -11.43
C ASN A 112 -4.13 28.30 -12.28
#